data_AF-A0A530ARG5-F1
#
_entry.id   AF-A0A530ARG5-F1
#
_cell.length_a   1.000
_cell.length_b   1.000
_cell.length_c   1.000
_cell.angle_alpha   90.00
_cell.angle_beta   90.00
_cell.angle_gamma   90.00
#
_symmetry.space_group_name_H-M   'P 1'
#
loop_
_entity.id
_entity.type
_entity.pdbx_description
1 polymer ?
#
loop_
_entity_poly.entity_id
_entity_poly.type
_entity_poly.pdbx_seq_one_letter_code
_entity_poly.pdbx_strand_id
1 'polypeptide(L)'
;MTEPATVSGDDILSCANVWKFYGPKAHQIEAGRSRGISAAQLYASPRHLAAVRDVSLSVNRGEILVLMGLSGSGKSTLLRCMT
;
A
#
# COMPACT_ATOMS: atom_id res chain seq x y z
N MET A 1 1.61 1.34 14.74
CA MET A 1 1.64 2.80 14.57
C MET A 1 2.81 3.08 13.65
N THR A 2 2.56 3.18 12.35
CA THR A 2 3.61 3.45 11.36
C THR A 2 3.57 4.95 11.11
N GLU A 3 4.66 5.65 11.41
CA GLU A 3 4.76 7.09 11.17
C GLU A 3 4.58 7.37 9.67
N PRO A 4 3.89 8.47 9.29
CA PRO A 4 3.79 8.85 7.90
C PRO A 4 5.20 9.10 7.37
N ALA A 5 5.51 8.61 6.17
CA ALA A 5 6.76 8.93 5.50
C ALA A 5 6.84 10.46 5.40
N THR A 6 7.73 11.08 6.18
CA THR A 6 8.00 12.51 6.12
C THR A 6 8.61 12.80 4.75
N VAL A 7 7.81 13.39 3.87
CA VAL A 7 8.26 13.75 2.53
C VAL A 7 9.31 14.85 2.67
N SER A 8 10.58 14.48 2.45
CA SER A 8 11.69 15.42 2.40
C SER A 8 11.71 16.09 1.03
N GLY A 9 12.14 17.35 0.95
CA GLY A 9 12.28 18.08 -0.33
C GLY A 9 13.28 17.44 -1.30
N ASP A 10 14.03 16.43 -0.85
CA ASP A 10 15.05 15.70 -1.61
C ASP A 10 14.63 14.25 -1.97
N ASP A 11 13.37 13.88 -1.69
CA ASP A 11 12.85 12.56 -2.05
C ASP A 11 12.74 12.41 -3.57
N ILE A 12 13.36 11.35 -4.11
CA ILE A 12 13.23 10.96 -5.53
C ILE A 12 12.06 10.00 -5.74
N LEU A 13 11.58 9.37 -4.67
CA LEU A 13 10.41 8.50 -4.65
C LEU A 13 9.76 8.60 -3.28
N SER A 14 8.46 8.89 -3.22
CA SER A 14 7.72 8.87 -1.95
C SER A 14 6.29 8.38 -2.15
N CYS A 15 5.77 7.67 -1.15
CA CYS A 15 4.36 7.33 -1.04
C CYS A 15 3.95 7.28 0.43
N ALA A 16 2.69 7.63 0.70
CA ALA A 16 2.12 7.55 2.03
C ALA A 16 0.78 6.81 1.98
N ASN A 17 0.58 5.90 2.94
CA ASN A 17 -0.67 5.17 3.14
C ASN A 17 -1.20 4.51 1.86
N VAL A 18 -0.33 3.83 1.12
CA VAL A 18 -0.72 3.14 -0.11
C VAL A 18 -1.47 1.86 0.21
N TRP A 19 -2.64 1.72 -0.39
CA TRP A 19 -3.47 0.52 -0.33
C TRP A 19 -3.79 0.04 -1.73
N LYS A 20 -3.77 -1.28 -1.93
CA LYS A 20 -4.23 -1.89 -3.17
C LYS A 20 -5.03 -3.15 -2.88
N PHE A 21 -6.27 -3.15 -3.33
CA PHE A 21 -7.17 -4.30 -3.27
C PHE A 21 -7.42 -4.85 -4.67
N TYR A 22 -7.53 -6.17 -4.76
CA TYR A 22 -8.00 -6.92 -5.92
C TYR A 22 -9.26 -7.69 -5.53
N GLY A 23 -10.17 -7.87 -6.49
CA GLY A 23 -11.43 -8.54 -6.28
C GLY A 23 -12.63 -7.76 -6.85
N PRO A 24 -13.80 -8.39 -6.96
CA PRO A 24 -15.02 -7.73 -7.43
C PRO A 24 -15.37 -6.56 -6.49
N LYS A 25 -15.78 -5.42 -7.04
CA LYS A 25 -16.16 -4.23 -6.23
C LYS A 25 -15.06 -3.74 -5.25
N ALA A 26 -13.78 -3.97 -5.54
CA ALA A 26 -12.67 -3.51 -4.69
C ALA A 26 -12.68 -2.01 -4.37
N HIS A 27 -13.22 -1.16 -5.25
CA HIS A 27 -13.42 0.28 -4.98
C HIS A 27 -14.33 0.56 -3.76
N GLN A 28 -15.26 -0.35 -3.45
CA GLN A 28 -16.17 -0.21 -2.31
C GLN A 28 -15.48 -0.51 -0.99
N ILE A 29 -14.37 -1.26 -1.01
CA ILE A 29 -13.57 -1.54 0.19
C ILE A 29 -12.89 -0.28 0.69
N GLU A 30 -12.34 0.51 -0.22
CA GLU A 30 -11.75 1.81 0.12
C GLU A 30 -12.79 2.73 0.77
N ALA A 31 -13.98 2.82 0.16
CA ALA A 31 -15.12 3.55 0.74
C ALA A 31 -15.57 2.99 2.10
N GLY A 32 -15.51 1.67 2.29
CA GLY A 32 -15.80 1.01 3.56
C GLY A 32 -14.78 1.34 4.65
N ARG A 33 -13.49 1.40 4.29
CA ARG A 33 -12.40 1.79 5.20
C ARG A 33 -12.58 3.22 5.70
N SER A 34 -12.95 4.15 4.82
CA SER A 34 -13.25 5.55 5.18
C SER A 34 -14.45 5.68 6.14
N ARG A 35 -15.29 4.65 6.24
CA ARG A 35 -16.42 4.57 7.17
C ARG A 35 -16.10 3.84 8.48
N GLY A 36 -14.82 3.54 8.74
CA GLY A 36 -14.39 2.87 9.97
C GLY A 36 -14.58 1.34 9.98
N ILE A 37 -14.82 0.72 8.82
CA ILE A 37 -14.81 -0.75 8.74
C ILE A 37 -13.39 -1.24 9.01
N SER A 38 -13.24 -2.13 10.00
CA SER A 38 -11.95 -2.66 10.39
C SER A 38 -11.30 -3.46 9.25
N ALA A 39 -9.97 -3.40 9.17
CA ALA A 39 -9.22 -4.18 8.19
C ALA A 39 -9.56 -5.68 8.27
N ALA A 40 -9.76 -6.21 9.48
CA ALA A 40 -10.18 -7.60 9.73
C ALA A 40 -11.51 -7.96 9.04
N GLN A 41 -12.51 -7.07 9.09
CA GLN A 41 -13.80 -7.28 8.41
C GLN A 41 -13.67 -7.24 6.89
N LEU A 42 -12.74 -6.43 6.36
CA LEU A 42 -12.44 -6.41 4.92
C LEU A 42 -11.77 -7.71 4.46
N TYR A 43 -10.91 -8.30 5.30
CA TYR A 43 -10.25 -9.58 5.00
C TYR A 43 -11.16 -10.81 5.15
N ALA A 44 -12.24 -10.71 5.92
CA ALA A 44 -13.21 -11.79 6.09
C ALA A 44 -14.02 -12.06 4.81
N SER A 45 -13.96 -11.18 3.81
CA SER A 45 -14.58 -11.40 2.50
C SER A 45 -13.64 -12.21 1.58
N PRO A 46 -13.92 -13.50 1.33
CA PRO A 46 -12.99 -14.41 0.63
C PRO A 46 -12.70 -14.04 -0.84
N ARG A 47 -13.40 -13.05 -1.39
CA ARG A 47 -13.22 -12.57 -2.77
C ARG A 47 -12.30 -11.36 -2.90
N HIS A 48 -11.78 -10.82 -1.81
CA HIS A 48 -10.95 -9.62 -1.83
C HIS A 48 -9.55 -9.89 -1.30
N LEU A 49 -8.55 -9.52 -2.09
CA LEU A 49 -7.13 -9.64 -1.75
C LEU A 49 -6.52 -8.26 -1.60
N ALA A 50 -6.00 -7.95 -0.41
CA ALA A 50 -5.21 -6.75 -0.19
C ALA A 50 -3.75 -7.02 -0.55
N ALA A 51 -3.36 -6.65 -1.77
CA ALA A 51 -2.01 -6.86 -2.28
C ALA A 51 -1.01 -5.81 -1.78
N VAL A 52 -1.47 -4.62 -1.41
CA VAL A 52 -0.66 -3.59 -0.72
C VAL A 52 -1.50 -3.07 0.45
N ARG A 53 -0.89 -2.97 1.63
CA ARG A 53 -1.59 -2.69 2.89
C ARG A 53 -0.83 -1.63 3.66
N ASP A 54 -1.34 -0.40 3.63
CA ASP A 54 -0.82 0.74 4.40
C ASP A 54 0.68 0.95 4.27
N VAL A 55 1.17 0.98 3.04
CA VAL A 55 2.60 1.15 2.79
C VAL A 55 2.93 2.63 2.66
N SER A 56 3.85 3.09 3.50
CA SER A 56 4.48 4.40 3.41
C SER A 56 5.98 4.20 3.25
N LEU A 57 6.58 4.81 2.23
CA LEU A 57 8.03 4.78 2.01
C LEU A 57 8.49 6.07 1.35
N SER A 58 9.72 6.47 1.64
CA SER A 58 10.45 7.52 0.94
C SER A 58 11.85 7.03 0.60
N VAL A 59 12.39 7.53 -0.49
CA VAL A 59 13.76 7.28 -0.95
C VAL A 59 14.36 8.63 -1.31
N ASN A 60 15.43 8.99 -0.62
CA ASN A 60 16.16 10.23 -0.86
C ASN A 60 17.10 10.07 -2.05
N ARG A 61 17.50 11.21 -2.61
CA ARG A 61 18.55 11.24 -3.63
C ARG A 61 19.84 10.55 -3.13
N GLY A 62 20.32 9.59 -3.91
CA GLY A 62 21.53 8.83 -3.59
C GLY A 62 21.30 7.55 -2.79
N GLU A 63 20.08 7.28 -2.34
CA GLU A 63 19.72 6.02 -1.68
C GLU A 63 19.37 4.91 -2.69
N ILE A 64 19.71 3.67 -2.35
CA ILE A 64 19.31 2.48 -3.10
C ILE A 64 18.24 1.74 -2.31
N LEU A 65 17.01 1.72 -2.82
CA LEU A 65 15.92 0.92 -2.27
C LEU A 65 15.89 -0.47 -2.91
N VAL A 66 15.94 -1.52 -2.08
CA VAL A 66 15.74 -2.91 -2.52
C VAL A 66 14.42 -3.44 -1.97
N LEU A 67 13.47 -3.73 -2.86
CA LEU A 67 12.19 -4.37 -2.51
C LEU A 67 12.33 -5.89 -2.56
N MET A 68 12.39 -6.53 -1.39
CA MET A 68 12.50 -7.99 -1.24
C MET A 68 11.22 -8.63 -0.67
N GLY A 69 11.06 -9.94 -0.86
CA GLY A 69 9.94 -10.71 -0.31
C GLY A 69 9.54 -11.89 -1.20
N LEU A 70 8.75 -12.82 -0.64
CA LEU A 70 8.26 -14.03 -1.33
C LEU A 70 7.42 -13.70 -2.58
N SER A 71 7.25 -14.69 -3.47
CA SER A 71 6.32 -14.55 -4.60
C SER A 71 4.91 -14.23 -4.09
N GLY A 72 4.22 -13.30 -4.75
CA GLY A 72 2.88 -12.85 -4.32
C GLY A 72 2.83 -11.84 -3.17
N SER A 73 3.97 -11.42 -2.61
CA SER A 73 4.00 -10.47 -1.47
C SER A 73 3.59 -9.02 -1.79
N GLY A 74 3.30 -8.70 -3.06
CA GLY A 74 2.85 -7.37 -3.47
C GLY A 74 3.92 -6.39 -3.96
N LYS A 75 5.20 -6.79 -4.07
CA LYS A 75 6.31 -5.91 -4.53
C LYS A 75 6.02 -5.21 -5.87
N SER A 76 5.75 -6.01 -6.92
CA SER A 76 5.44 -5.47 -8.25
C SER A 76 4.09 -4.77 -8.29
N THR A 77 3.20 -5.03 -7.32
CA THR A 77 1.95 -4.28 -7.18
C THR A 77 2.23 -2.89 -6.61
N LEU A 78 3.06 -2.80 -5.56
CA LEU A 78 3.48 -1.54 -4.95
C LEU A 78 4.17 -0.63 -5.97
N LEU A 79 5.13 -1.16 -6.74
CA LEU A 79 5.82 -0.40 -7.78
C LEU A 79 4.86 0.14 -8.85
N ARG A 80 3.84 -0.64 -9.25
CA ARG A 80 2.81 -0.20 -10.19
C ARG A 80 1.86 0.86 -9.63
N CYS A 81 1.85 1.06 -8.32
CA CYS A 81 1.10 2.17 -7.71
C CYS A 81 1.89 3.49 -7.72
N MET A 82 3.18 3.45 -8.08
CA MET A 82 4.09 4.60 -8.07
C MET A 82 4.43 5.13 -9.47
N THR A 83 4.07 4.38 -10.52
CA THR A 83 4.14 4.79 -11.93
C THR A 83 2.80 5.30 -12.40
#